data_AF-A0A8J2H941-F1
#
_entry.id   AF-A0A8J2H941-F1
#
_cell.length_a   1.000
_cell.length_b   1.000
_cell.length_c   1.000
_cell.angle_alpha   90.00
_cell.angle_beta   90.00
_cell.angle_gamma   90.00
#
_symmetry.space_group_name_H-M   'P 1'
#
loop_
_entity.id
_entity.type
_entity.pdbx_description
1 polymer ?
#
loop_
_entity_poly.entity_id
_entity_poly.type
_entity_poly.pdbx_seq_one_letter_code
_entity_poly.pdbx_strand_id
1 'polypeptide(L)'
;MKFCFINPLESEDLETSSQPERLRPPAVPGFIPSVLCGHKFFKEYKKSGNFISELPDDRRIGELSIVGTRESISYLLIDDIENRKRQEINIKNQLDSGVHFLDITLYVDSGIIMVSIGDIYIDKAFGEFIFDVNLFLSYHRLELVMIKLKQMFSNSKPYVSDLINKFRENNNGGSRLVTNWGLNDTLGMHRGKILLASEDNLLNNCLHIN
;
A
#
# COMPACT_ATOMS: atom_id res chain seq x y z
N MET A 1 -14.43 -8.90 7.27
CA MET A 1 -13.19 -8.96 6.46
C MET A 1 -12.13 -9.68 7.30
N LYS A 2 -11.65 -10.85 6.87
CA LYS A 2 -10.54 -11.54 7.55
C LYS A 2 -9.25 -11.06 6.92
N PHE A 3 -8.53 -10.19 7.62
CA PHE A 3 -7.17 -9.85 7.25
C PHE A 3 -6.25 -10.98 7.70
N CYS A 4 -5.54 -11.60 6.76
CA CYS A 4 -4.42 -12.47 7.10
C CYS A 4 -3.22 -11.57 7.37
N PHE A 5 -2.93 -11.32 8.65
CA PHE A 5 -1.65 -10.79 9.07
C PHE A 5 -0.75 -11.99 9.40
N ILE A 6 0.40 -12.06 8.72
CA ILE A 6 1.49 -12.94 9.14
C ILE A 6 2.21 -12.18 10.25
N ASN A 7 2.09 -12.65 11.49
CA ASN A 7 2.82 -12.08 12.62
C ASN A 7 4.33 -12.35 12.44
N PRO A 8 5.21 -11.38 12.71
CA PRO A 8 6.64 -11.66 12.89
C PRO A 8 6.82 -12.43 14.21
N LEU A 9 7.65 -13.47 14.17
CA LEU A 9 8.08 -14.20 15.36
C LEU A 9 8.85 -13.26 16.29
N GLU A 10 8.41 -13.18 17.54
CA GLU A 10 9.12 -12.53 18.64
C GLU A 10 10.49 -13.17 18.84
N SER A 11 11.50 -12.34 19.01
CA SER A 11 12.85 -12.74 19.39
C SER A 11 12.99 -12.71 20.91
N GLU A 12 13.17 -13.88 21.52
CA GLU A 12 13.82 -13.98 22.83
C GLU A 12 14.83 -15.15 22.82
N ASP A 13 15.98 -14.81 23.40
CA ASP A 13 16.98 -15.62 24.09
C ASP A 13 18.08 -16.39 23.33
N LEU A 14 19.29 -15.84 23.47
CA LEU A 14 20.55 -16.57 23.50
C LEU A 14 20.54 -17.59 24.64
N GLU A 15 20.60 -18.88 24.32
CA GLU A 15 21.27 -19.86 25.18
C GLU A 15 22.06 -20.87 24.33
N THR A 16 23.35 -20.94 24.64
CA THR A 16 24.34 -21.88 24.10
C THR A 16 24.01 -23.32 24.52
N SER A 17 23.77 -24.22 23.56
CA SER A 17 23.83 -25.66 23.83
C SER A 17 24.15 -26.46 22.57
N SER A 18 25.13 -27.35 22.71
CA SER A 18 25.80 -28.16 21.69
C SER A 18 24.84 -29.01 20.86
N GLN A 19 24.78 -28.77 19.54
CA GLN A 19 24.18 -29.72 18.60
C GLN A 19 25.20 -30.80 18.19
N PRO A 20 24.79 -32.08 18.08
CA PRO A 20 25.67 -33.13 17.60
C PRO A 20 25.95 -32.94 16.11
N GLU A 21 27.22 -33.12 15.73
CA GLU A 21 27.68 -33.07 14.35
C GLU A 21 26.90 -34.09 13.51
N ARG A 22 26.02 -33.62 12.61
CA ARG A 22 25.33 -34.49 11.66
C ARG A 22 26.37 -35.07 10.72
N LEU A 23 26.61 -36.37 10.84
CA LEU A 23 27.36 -37.17 9.85
C LEU A 23 26.83 -36.85 8.45
N ARG A 24 27.69 -36.27 7.60
CA ARG A 24 27.36 -36.09 6.19
C ARG A 24 27.18 -37.48 5.58
N PRO A 25 26.11 -37.72 4.81
CA PRO A 25 25.97 -38.98 4.08
C PRO A 25 27.14 -39.12 3.10
N PRO A 26 27.62 -40.36 2.85
CA PRO A 26 28.71 -40.61 1.93
C PRO A 26 28.35 -40.09 0.53
N ALA A 27 29.35 -39.50 -0.14
CA ALA A 27 29.22 -39.02 -1.51
C ALA A 27 28.80 -40.18 -2.42
N VAL A 28 27.65 -40.03 -3.08
CA VAL A 28 27.16 -40.98 -4.09
C VAL A 28 28.13 -40.95 -5.27
N PRO A 29 28.81 -42.06 -5.64
CA PRO A 29 29.70 -42.07 -6.78
C PRO A 29 28.91 -41.98 -8.09
N GLY A 30 29.26 -41.00 -8.92
CA GLY A 30 28.98 -41.03 -10.36
C GLY A 30 27.54 -40.73 -10.77
N PHE A 31 26.99 -39.57 -10.38
CA PHE A 31 25.89 -38.97 -11.15
C PHE A 31 26.50 -37.98 -12.14
N ILE A 32 26.60 -38.37 -13.43
CA ILE A 32 26.85 -37.41 -14.50
C ILE A 32 25.54 -36.64 -14.67
N PRO A 33 25.47 -35.33 -14.36
CA PRO A 33 24.26 -34.60 -14.60
C PRO A 33 24.15 -34.45 -16.12
N SER A 34 23.24 -35.19 -16.75
CA SER A 34 22.69 -34.74 -18.02
C SER A 34 21.93 -33.46 -17.72
N VAL A 35 22.62 -32.32 -17.74
CA VAL A 35 22.01 -30.99 -17.62
C VAL A 35 21.28 -30.70 -18.93
N LEU A 36 20.14 -31.36 -19.11
CA LEU A 36 19.05 -30.87 -19.92
C LEU A 36 18.08 -30.20 -18.95
N CYS A 37 18.52 -29.09 -18.36
CA CYS A 37 17.57 -28.12 -17.84
C CYS A 37 16.84 -27.58 -19.08
N GLY A 38 15.71 -28.20 -19.43
CA GLY A 38 14.87 -27.68 -20.50
C GLY A 38 14.61 -26.21 -20.22
N HIS A 39 14.78 -25.35 -21.23
CA HIS A 39 14.42 -23.95 -21.14
C HIS A 39 12.94 -23.86 -20.74
N LYS A 40 12.68 -23.75 -19.44
CA LYS A 40 11.36 -23.43 -18.93
C LYS A 40 11.18 -21.95 -19.21
N PHE A 41 10.49 -21.66 -20.30
CA PHE A 41 9.96 -20.33 -20.54
C PHE A 41 8.91 -20.07 -19.47
N PHE A 42 9.28 -19.34 -18.42
CA PHE A 42 8.29 -18.75 -17.54
C PHE A 42 7.49 -17.76 -18.37
N LYS A 43 6.15 -17.87 -18.32
CA LYS A 43 5.29 -16.86 -18.92
C LYS A 43 5.66 -15.52 -18.30
N GLU A 44 5.97 -14.55 -19.15
CA GLU A 44 6.26 -13.19 -18.70
C GLU A 44 5.10 -12.71 -17.82
N TYR A 45 5.42 -12.28 -16.60
CA TYR A 45 4.43 -11.71 -15.71
C TYR A 45 3.97 -10.38 -16.32
N LYS A 46 2.77 -10.40 -16.92
CA LYS A 46 2.13 -9.18 -17.42
C LYS A 46 1.84 -8.29 -16.22
N LYS A 47 2.37 -7.07 -16.23
CA LYS A 47 2.04 -6.04 -15.23
C LYS A 47 0.52 -6.01 -14.99
N SER A 48 0.13 -6.16 -13.72
CA SER A 48 -1.25 -6.39 -13.29
C SER A 48 -2.01 -5.10 -12.92
N GLY A 49 -1.43 -3.91 -13.13
CA GLY A 49 -2.05 -2.63 -12.75
C GLY A 49 -3.34 -2.26 -13.52
N ASN A 50 -3.98 -3.19 -14.22
CA ASN A 50 -5.22 -2.98 -14.99
C ASN A 50 -6.30 -4.01 -14.67
N PHE A 51 -6.20 -4.77 -13.58
CA PHE A 51 -7.11 -5.89 -13.37
C PHE A 51 -8.54 -5.43 -13.06
N ILE A 52 -8.73 -4.25 -12.44
CA ILE A 52 -10.07 -3.75 -12.10
C ILE A 52 -10.81 -3.38 -13.40
N SER A 53 -10.10 -2.92 -14.45
CA SER A 53 -10.66 -2.53 -15.75
C SER A 53 -11.37 -3.67 -16.49
N GLU A 54 -11.03 -4.93 -16.18
CA GLU A 54 -11.65 -6.11 -16.76
C GLU A 54 -12.95 -6.52 -16.04
N LEU A 55 -13.23 -5.94 -14.87
CA LEU A 55 -14.43 -6.23 -14.08
C LEU A 55 -15.62 -5.39 -14.55
N PRO A 56 -16.86 -5.92 -14.47
CA PRO A 56 -18.05 -5.17 -14.87
C PRO A 56 -18.38 -4.07 -13.87
N ASP A 57 -18.97 -2.99 -14.37
CA ASP A 57 -19.25 -1.77 -13.58
C ASP A 57 -20.32 -1.94 -12.49
N ASP A 58 -21.14 -2.99 -12.56
CA ASP A 58 -22.19 -3.31 -11.58
C ASP A 58 -21.66 -4.12 -10.38
N ARG A 59 -20.43 -4.62 -10.45
CA ARG A 59 -19.77 -5.33 -9.34
C ARG A 59 -19.60 -4.39 -8.15
N ARG A 60 -19.91 -4.87 -6.95
CA ARG A 60 -19.79 -4.06 -5.73
C ARG A 60 -18.34 -3.99 -5.26
N ILE A 61 -17.96 -2.87 -4.64
CA ILE A 61 -16.63 -2.70 -4.06
C ILE A 61 -16.34 -3.79 -3.00
N GLY A 62 -17.33 -4.14 -2.18
CA GLY A 62 -17.19 -5.16 -1.14
C GLY A 62 -16.98 -6.58 -1.67
N GLU A 63 -17.11 -6.82 -2.98
CA GLU A 63 -16.91 -8.13 -3.62
C GLU A 63 -15.50 -8.28 -4.20
N LEU A 64 -14.67 -7.23 -4.12
CA LEU A 64 -13.34 -7.21 -4.70
C LEU A 64 -12.31 -7.85 -3.75
N SER A 65 -11.42 -8.64 -4.33
CA SER A 65 -10.15 -9.01 -3.68
C SER A 65 -9.08 -8.04 -4.16
N ILE A 66 -8.65 -7.13 -3.28
CA ILE A 66 -7.70 -6.09 -3.60
C ILE A 66 -6.38 -6.35 -2.88
N VAL A 67 -5.28 -6.23 -3.61
CA VAL A 67 -3.93 -6.25 -3.05
C VAL A 67 -3.59 -4.88 -2.49
N GLY A 68 -3.11 -4.85 -1.26
CA GLY A 68 -2.69 -3.64 -0.57
C GLY A 68 -1.28 -3.71 -0.01
N THR A 69 -0.70 -2.56 0.26
CA THR A 69 0.58 -2.43 0.96
C THR A 69 0.38 -1.71 2.29
N ARG A 70 1.06 -2.20 3.33
CA ARG A 70 1.18 -1.52 4.62
C ARG A 70 2.33 -0.52 4.54
N GLU A 71 2.14 0.68 5.12
CA GLU A 71 3.15 1.74 5.17
C GLU A 71 3.73 1.98 3.77
N SER A 72 2.85 2.27 2.81
CA SER A 72 3.12 2.23 1.38
C SER A 72 4.26 3.15 0.95
N ILE A 73 4.54 4.20 1.73
CA ILE A 73 5.61 5.17 1.46
C ILE A 73 6.95 4.81 2.11
N SER A 74 7.05 3.67 2.80
CA SER A 74 8.26 3.29 3.53
C SER A 74 9.50 3.08 2.65
N TYR A 75 9.33 2.98 1.32
CA TYR A 75 10.43 3.00 0.35
C TYR A 75 11.27 4.30 0.38
N LEU A 76 10.75 5.37 0.97
CA LEU A 76 11.47 6.64 1.15
C LEU A 76 12.52 6.57 2.26
N LEU A 77 12.48 5.54 3.12
CA LEU A 77 13.54 5.28 4.09
C LEU A 77 14.79 4.80 3.35
N ILE A 78 15.87 5.59 3.45
CA ILE A 78 17.17 5.29 2.83
C ILE A 78 17.78 4.05 3.50
N ASP A 79 17.78 4.04 4.83
CA ASP A 79 18.20 2.91 5.64
C ASP A 79 16.97 2.31 6.33
N ASP A 80 16.97 1.00 6.55
CA ASP A 80 15.93 0.33 7.34
C ASP A 80 16.12 0.62 8.84
N ILE A 81 15.97 1.89 9.19
CA ILE A 81 16.06 2.37 10.57
C ILE A 81 14.98 1.64 11.37
N GLU A 82 15.43 0.88 12.38
CA GLU A 82 14.56 0.13 13.30
C GLU A 82 13.64 -0.92 12.63
N ASN A 83 14.02 -1.48 11.48
CA ASN A 83 13.21 -2.49 10.77
C ASN A 83 11.80 -1.97 10.36
N ARG A 84 11.72 -0.70 9.97
CA ARG A 84 10.48 0.01 9.61
C ARG A 84 10.24 0.11 8.11
N LYS A 85 11.21 -0.28 7.27
CA LYS A 85 11.04 -0.32 5.82
C LYS A 85 10.18 -1.52 5.43
N ARG A 86 8.98 -1.26 4.92
CA ARG A 86 8.02 -2.30 4.48
C ARG A 86 7.93 -2.43 2.97
N GLN A 87 8.35 -1.41 2.24
CA GLN A 87 8.29 -1.34 0.79
C GLN A 87 9.67 -0.99 0.23
N GLU A 88 10.08 -1.67 -0.83
CA GLU A 88 11.31 -1.38 -1.57
C GLU A 88 11.07 -0.56 -2.85
N ILE A 89 9.81 -0.47 -3.28
CA ILE A 89 9.43 0.15 -4.56
C ILE A 89 8.52 1.35 -4.34
N ASN A 90 8.68 2.35 -5.19
CA ASN A 90 7.89 3.57 -5.14
C ASN A 90 6.40 3.33 -5.48
N ILE A 91 5.55 4.33 -5.20
CA ILE A 91 4.09 4.24 -5.41
C ILE A 91 3.74 3.86 -6.84
N LYS A 92 4.38 4.48 -7.84
CA LYS A 92 4.16 4.13 -9.25
C LYS A 92 4.38 2.63 -9.50
N ASN A 93 5.48 2.08 -9.01
CA ASN A 93 5.81 0.68 -9.20
C ASN A 93 4.88 -0.26 -8.41
N GLN A 94 4.39 0.15 -7.23
CA GLN A 94 3.37 -0.60 -6.49
C GLN A 94 2.08 -0.70 -7.32
N LEU A 95 1.59 0.44 -7.82
CA LEU A 95 0.37 0.50 -8.64
C LEU A 95 0.52 -0.28 -9.95
N ASP A 96 1.64 -0.13 -10.66
CA ASP A 96 1.97 -0.90 -11.86
C ASP A 96 1.99 -2.43 -11.61
N SER A 97 2.29 -2.84 -10.37
CA SER A 97 2.35 -4.24 -9.94
C SER A 97 1.01 -4.78 -9.44
N GLY A 98 -0.08 -4.00 -9.52
CA GLY A 98 -1.43 -4.43 -9.14
C GLY A 98 -1.79 -4.16 -7.68
N VAL A 99 -1.06 -3.28 -6.97
CA VAL A 99 -1.50 -2.75 -5.68
C VAL A 99 -2.57 -1.69 -5.92
N HIS A 100 -3.72 -1.80 -5.25
CA HIS A 100 -4.80 -0.80 -5.32
C HIS A 100 -5.30 -0.35 -3.95
N PHE A 101 -4.62 -0.75 -2.88
CA PHE A 101 -4.88 -0.28 -1.51
C PHE A 101 -3.58 0.20 -0.87
N LEU A 102 -3.48 1.50 -0.59
CA LEU A 102 -2.30 2.12 -0.02
C LEU A 102 -2.57 2.54 1.43
N ASP A 103 -1.66 2.25 2.35
CA ASP A 103 -1.75 2.62 3.77
C ASP A 103 -0.69 3.67 4.08
N ILE A 104 -1.14 4.88 4.42
CA ILE A 104 -0.25 6.00 4.75
C ILE A 104 -0.64 6.67 6.07
N THR A 105 0.35 7.22 6.75
CA THR A 105 0.16 8.06 7.93
C THR A 105 0.42 9.51 7.56
N LEU A 106 -0.37 10.43 8.12
CA LEU A 106 -0.30 11.86 7.85
C LEU A 106 -0.03 12.64 9.13
N TYR A 107 0.65 13.77 9.00
CA TYR A 107 0.77 14.78 10.04
C TYR A 107 0.65 16.18 9.43
N VAL A 108 0.55 17.20 10.27
CA VAL A 108 0.53 18.59 9.84
C VAL A 108 1.84 19.25 10.26
N ASP A 109 2.51 19.86 9.30
CA ASP A 109 3.64 20.75 9.53
C ASP A 109 3.34 22.11 8.91
N SER A 110 3.36 23.16 9.73
CA SER A 110 3.22 24.54 9.26
C SER A 110 2.00 24.79 8.36
N GLY A 111 0.90 24.06 8.60
CA GLY A 111 -0.34 24.14 7.81
C GLY A 111 -0.38 23.29 6.53
N ILE A 112 0.66 22.51 6.26
CA ILE A 112 0.78 21.59 5.13
C ILE A 112 0.57 20.15 5.63
N ILE A 113 -0.17 19.36 4.85
CA ILE A 113 -0.32 17.92 5.12
C ILE A 113 0.92 17.20 4.61
N MET A 114 1.64 16.57 5.52
CA MET A 114 2.86 15.81 5.25
C MET A 114 2.62 14.33 5.53
N VAL A 115 3.42 13.46 4.92
CA VAL A 115 3.32 12.01 5.14
C VAL A 115 4.34 11.56 6.19
N SER A 116 4.01 10.55 7.00
CA SER A 116 4.92 9.96 7.99
C SER A 116 4.96 8.45 7.91
N ILE A 117 5.98 7.85 8.50
CA ILE A 117 6.12 6.40 8.68
C ILE A 117 6.18 6.13 10.18
N GLY A 118 5.04 5.79 10.77
CA GLY A 118 4.90 5.79 12.23
C GLY A 118 5.11 7.20 12.78
N ASP A 119 6.08 7.35 13.68
CA ASP A 119 6.53 8.61 14.25
C ASP A 119 7.73 9.26 13.50
N ILE A 120 8.14 8.70 12.37
CA ILE A 120 9.21 9.28 11.52
C ILE A 120 8.61 10.29 10.55
N TYR A 121 9.07 11.53 10.66
CA TYR A 121 8.72 12.63 9.75
C TYR A 121 9.38 12.44 8.38
N ILE A 122 8.59 12.56 7.31
CA ILE A 122 9.08 12.44 5.94
C ILE A 122 8.80 13.75 5.21
N ASP A 123 9.84 14.27 4.56
CA ASP A 123 9.77 15.48 3.73
C ASP A 123 9.12 15.16 2.37
N LYS A 124 7.84 14.79 2.40
CA LYS A 124 6.99 14.62 1.24
C LYS A 124 5.58 15.11 1.58
N ALA A 125 5.07 16.03 0.79
CA ALA A 125 3.72 16.52 0.99
C ALA A 125 2.69 15.48 0.53
N PHE A 126 1.53 15.44 1.19
CA PHE A 126 0.40 14.62 0.77
C PHE A 126 -0.01 14.90 -0.68
N GLY A 127 0.07 16.16 -1.11
CA GLY A 127 -0.22 16.55 -2.50
C GLY A 127 0.70 15.88 -3.52
N GLU A 128 1.98 15.71 -3.20
CA GLU A 128 2.94 15.01 -4.07
C GLU A 128 2.65 13.51 -4.13
N PHE A 129 2.27 12.91 -3.00
CA PHE A 129 1.81 11.52 -2.99
C PHE A 129 0.54 11.34 -3.83
N ILE A 130 -0.45 12.25 -3.71
CA ILE A 130 -1.66 12.21 -4.53
C ILE A 130 -1.36 12.45 -6.01
N PHE A 131 -0.35 13.26 -6.34
CA PHE A 131 0.11 13.42 -7.72
C PHE A 131 0.57 12.10 -8.32
N ASP A 132 1.34 11.29 -7.60
CA ASP A 132 1.80 9.96 -8.06
C ASP A 132 0.60 9.04 -8.38
N VAL A 133 -0.42 9.03 -7.52
CA VAL A 133 -1.66 8.24 -7.72
C VAL A 133 -2.49 8.78 -8.89
N ASN A 134 -2.59 10.10 -9.02
CA ASN A 134 -3.31 10.75 -10.12
C ASN A 134 -2.66 10.47 -11.48
N LEU A 135 -1.34 10.41 -11.53
CA LEU A 135 -0.60 10.07 -12.74
C LEU A 135 -0.98 8.65 -13.20
N PHE A 136 -0.95 7.68 -12.29
CA PHE A 136 -1.40 6.30 -12.57
C PHE A 136 -2.84 6.28 -13.12
N LEU A 137 -3.80 6.84 -12.40
CA LEU A 137 -5.21 6.86 -12.81
C LEU A 137 -5.47 7.63 -14.12
N SER A 138 -4.56 8.51 -14.54
CA SER A 138 -4.69 9.22 -15.83
C SER A 138 -4.37 8.31 -17.03
N TYR A 139 -3.45 7.36 -16.85
CA TYR A 139 -3.15 6.31 -17.82
C TYR A 139 -4.09 5.09 -17.68
N HIS A 140 -4.66 4.90 -16.49
CA HIS A 140 -5.47 3.74 -16.12
C HIS A 140 -6.87 4.17 -15.64
N ARG A 141 -7.66 4.79 -16.53
CA ARG A 141 -8.91 5.50 -16.19
C ARG A 141 -10.03 4.60 -15.63
N LEU A 142 -9.98 3.30 -15.91
CA LEU A 142 -10.93 2.32 -15.40
C LEU A 142 -10.47 1.68 -14.08
N GLU A 143 -9.28 2.01 -13.59
CA GLU A 143 -8.86 1.59 -12.26
C GLU A 143 -9.42 2.54 -11.20
N LEU A 144 -9.36 2.10 -9.95
CA LEU A 144 -9.54 2.93 -8.77
C LEU A 144 -8.40 2.65 -7.80
N VAL A 145 -8.13 3.56 -6.88
CA VAL A 145 -7.14 3.36 -5.81
C VAL A 145 -7.79 3.68 -4.48
N MET A 146 -7.68 2.77 -3.52
CA MET A 146 -8.08 3.01 -2.13
C MET A 146 -6.87 3.48 -1.33
N ILE A 147 -7.08 4.45 -0.46
CA ILE A 147 -6.06 4.92 0.47
C ILE A 147 -6.63 4.87 1.88
N LYS A 148 -6.03 4.05 2.73
CA LYS A 148 -6.20 4.10 4.17
C LYS A 148 -5.33 5.21 4.74
N LEU A 149 -5.97 6.18 5.37
CA LEU A 149 -5.34 7.27 6.08
C LEU A 149 -5.28 6.96 7.57
N LYS A 150 -4.15 7.30 8.19
CA LYS A 150 -3.97 7.37 9.65
C LYS A 150 -3.45 8.75 9.99
N GLN A 151 -3.81 9.28 11.15
CA GLN A 151 -3.19 10.50 11.66
C GLN A 151 -2.10 10.14 12.67
N MET A 152 -0.90 10.68 12.48
CA MET A 152 0.12 10.67 13.52
C MET A 152 -0.39 11.51 14.68
N PHE A 153 -0.32 10.98 15.92
CA PHE A 153 -0.83 11.65 17.11
C PHE A 153 -0.32 13.10 17.17
N SER A 154 -1.25 14.04 16.97
CA SER A 154 -0.99 15.46 17.10
C SER A 154 -2.28 16.16 17.52
N ASN A 155 -2.19 16.89 18.62
CA ASN A 155 -3.26 17.76 19.13
C ASN A 155 -3.15 19.19 18.57
N SER A 156 -2.25 19.44 17.61
CA SER A 156 -2.07 20.77 17.03
C SER A 156 -3.05 21.04 15.89
N LYS A 157 -3.56 22.28 15.85
CA LYS A 157 -4.37 22.79 14.76
C LYS A 157 -3.45 23.35 13.66
N PRO A 158 -3.89 23.35 12.38
CA PRO A 158 -5.17 22.83 11.87
C PRO A 158 -5.22 21.29 11.88
N TYR A 159 -6.42 20.73 11.97
CA TYR A 159 -6.59 19.28 11.91
C TYR A 159 -6.37 18.77 10.47
N VAL A 160 -5.82 17.55 10.34
CA VAL A 160 -5.62 16.89 9.04
C VAL A 160 -6.93 16.83 8.25
N SER A 161 -8.04 16.56 8.91
CA SER A 161 -9.37 16.48 8.30
C SER A 161 -9.82 17.77 7.60
N ASP A 162 -9.60 18.92 8.23
CA ASP A 162 -9.93 20.24 7.66
C ASP A 162 -9.09 20.51 6.40
N LEU A 163 -7.80 20.16 6.45
CA LEU A 163 -6.89 20.34 5.31
C LEU A 163 -7.22 19.38 4.16
N ILE A 164 -7.61 18.13 4.45
CA ILE A 164 -8.06 17.19 3.42
C ILE A 164 -9.29 17.76 2.70
N ASN A 165 -10.28 18.27 3.44
CA ASN A 165 -11.48 18.86 2.82
C ASN A 165 -11.13 20.03 1.89
N LYS A 166 -10.26 20.95 2.35
CA LYS A 166 -9.75 22.04 1.50
C LYS A 166 -8.98 21.53 0.28
N PHE A 167 -8.18 20.47 0.45
CA PHE A 167 -7.42 19.88 -0.65
C PHE A 167 -8.36 19.26 -1.70
N ARG A 168 -9.47 18.63 -1.29
CA ARG A 168 -10.48 18.06 -2.21
C ARG A 168 -11.17 19.12 -3.07
N GLU A 169 -11.43 20.29 -2.50
CA GLU A 169 -12.02 21.43 -3.19
C GLU A 169 -11.04 22.07 -4.19
N ASN A 170 -9.74 21.75 -4.09
CA ASN A 170 -8.72 22.24 -5.01
C ASN A 170 -8.68 21.42 -6.30
N ASN A 171 -8.79 22.11 -7.44
CA ASN A 171 -8.68 21.51 -8.78
C ASN A 171 -7.27 20.96 -9.09
N ASN A 172 -6.25 21.32 -8.31
CA ASN A 172 -4.87 20.82 -8.46
C ASN A 172 -4.68 19.43 -7.83
N GLY A 173 -5.48 18.45 -8.25
CA GLY A 173 -5.28 17.03 -7.92
C GLY A 173 -6.21 16.44 -6.84
N GLY A 174 -6.96 17.27 -6.12
CA GLY A 174 -7.90 16.80 -5.09
C GLY A 174 -9.25 16.28 -5.63
N SER A 175 -9.61 16.64 -6.86
CA SER A 175 -10.95 16.38 -7.44
C SER A 175 -11.31 14.90 -7.67
N ARG A 176 -10.32 14.00 -7.59
CA ARG A 176 -10.54 12.54 -7.67
C ARG A 176 -10.79 11.88 -6.31
N LEU A 177 -10.58 12.62 -5.21
CA LEU A 177 -10.74 12.10 -3.86
C LEU A 177 -12.23 11.98 -3.48
N VAL A 178 -12.63 10.77 -3.11
CA VAL A 178 -13.98 10.45 -2.65
C VAL A 178 -13.89 10.00 -1.19
N THR A 179 -14.70 10.62 -0.32
CA THR A 179 -14.70 10.33 1.12
C THR A 179 -16.02 9.75 1.63
N ASN A 180 -17.04 9.74 0.77
CA ASN A 180 -18.39 9.26 1.04
C ASN A 180 -18.71 8.08 0.12
N TRP A 181 -18.07 6.95 0.37
CA TRP A 181 -18.27 5.73 -0.39
C TRP A 181 -18.52 4.56 0.56
N GLY A 182 -19.17 3.52 0.05
CA GLY A 182 -19.51 2.33 0.83
C GLY A 182 -19.19 1.02 0.10
N LEU A 183 -19.17 -0.08 0.84
CA LEU A 183 -18.91 -1.41 0.27
C LEU A 183 -20.00 -1.88 -0.71
N ASN A 184 -21.19 -1.29 -0.61
CA ASN A 184 -22.31 -1.57 -1.52
C ASN A 184 -22.28 -0.74 -2.81
N ASP A 185 -21.41 0.27 -2.90
CA ASP A 185 -21.24 1.03 -4.13
C ASP A 185 -20.66 0.15 -5.24
N THR A 186 -21.02 0.46 -6.48
CA THR A 186 -20.53 -0.29 -7.64
C THR A 186 -19.22 0.28 -8.17
N LEU A 187 -18.44 -0.55 -8.87
CA LEU A 187 -17.19 -0.14 -9.51
C LEU A 187 -17.39 1.05 -10.46
N GLY A 188 -18.48 1.05 -11.24
CA GLY A 188 -18.79 2.09 -12.22
C GLY A 188 -18.90 3.49 -11.60
N MET A 189 -19.35 3.59 -10.35
CA MET A 189 -19.46 4.88 -9.62
C MET A 189 -18.09 5.51 -9.33
N HIS A 190 -17.05 4.67 -9.24
CA HIS A 190 -15.76 5.04 -8.65
C HIS A 190 -14.57 4.86 -9.60
N ARG A 191 -14.81 4.56 -10.88
CA ARG A 191 -13.76 4.49 -11.92
C ARG A 191 -12.98 5.81 -11.99
N GLY A 192 -11.65 5.70 -11.99
CA GLY A 192 -10.74 6.84 -12.05
C GLY A 192 -10.75 7.69 -10.76
N LYS A 193 -11.28 7.17 -9.65
CA LYS A 193 -11.34 7.85 -8.36
C LYS A 193 -10.37 7.26 -7.35
N ILE A 194 -10.12 8.07 -6.34
CA ILE A 194 -9.30 7.73 -5.17
C ILE A 194 -10.23 7.67 -3.97
N LEU A 195 -10.40 6.48 -3.41
CA LEU A 195 -11.33 6.22 -2.32
C LEU A 195 -10.60 6.34 -1.00
N LEU A 196 -10.93 7.35 -0.20
CA LEU A 196 -10.30 7.58 1.10
C LEU A 196 -11.05 6.82 2.20
N ALA A 197 -10.32 6.08 3.01
CA ALA A 197 -10.83 5.38 4.18
C ALA A 197 -9.94 5.65 5.40
N SER A 198 -10.50 5.48 6.59
CA SER A 198 -9.77 5.57 7.86
C SER A 198 -10.49 4.74 8.93
N GLU A 199 -9.72 4.29 9.90
CA GLU A 199 -10.22 3.76 11.19
C GLU A 199 -9.99 4.75 12.33
N ASP A 200 -9.36 5.89 12.03
CA ASP A 200 -9.00 6.94 12.97
C ASP A 200 -10.17 7.89 13.19
N ASN A 201 -10.64 7.95 14.44
CA ASN A 201 -11.75 8.80 14.84
C ASN A 201 -11.50 10.30 14.58
N LEU A 202 -10.24 10.73 14.55
CA LEU A 202 -9.87 12.12 14.24
C LEU A 202 -10.18 12.50 12.79
N LEU A 203 -10.34 11.52 11.91
CA LEU A 203 -10.66 11.70 10.50
C LEU A 203 -12.16 11.47 10.19
N ASN A 204 -12.97 11.08 11.17
CA ASN A 204 -14.41 10.82 10.97
C ASN A 204 -15.18 12.04 10.45
N ASN A 205 -14.71 13.25 10.76
CA ASN A 205 -15.38 14.49 10.32
C ASN A 205 -15.19 14.77 8.82
N CYS A 206 -14.29 14.07 8.12
CA CYS A 206 -14.11 14.20 6.67
C CYS A 206 -14.27 12.90 5.90
N LEU A 207 -14.21 11.74 6.57
CA LEU A 207 -14.35 10.40 5.98
C LEU A 207 -15.62 9.73 6.52
N HIS A 208 -16.64 9.60 5.68
CA HIS A 208 -17.85 8.87 5.99
C HIS A 208 -17.86 7.57 5.20
N ILE A 209 -17.53 6.46 5.86
CA ILE A 209 -17.76 5.14 5.30
C ILE A 209 -19.21 4.77 5.66
N ASN A 210 -20.07 4.68 4.65
CA ASN A 210 -21.47 4.26 4.80
C ASN A 210 -21.63 2.74 4.77
#